data_AF-A0A6G1BBW9-F1
#
_entry.id   AF-A0A6G1BBW9-F1
#
_cell.length_a   1.000
_cell.length_b   1.000
_cell.length_c   1.000
_cell.angle_alpha   90.00
_cell.angle_beta   90.00
_cell.angle_gamma   90.00
#
_symmetry.space_group_name_H-M   'P 1'
#
loop_
_entity.id
_entity.type
_entity.pdbx_description
1 polymer ?
#
loop_
_entity_poly.entity_id
_entity_poly.type
_entity_poly.pdbx_seq_one_letter_code
_entity_poly.pdbx_strand_id
1 'polypeptide(L)'
;IMKWKNSPLKKFQEEMTAKELLKTDISNITEQEFRTVVIKLIAGLEKGMEDIRETIATKTIELKNSCGELKNAINEMHNKMEMSNAWIEEAERRIGELEDKFLEKEEAKKKRDKLIQEHKRRVRELNDTIKQNNIHIIGIPEEEERGKGTEGVLEQVIAENVPNLEKKTDTEIQEAQRKP
;
A
#
# COMPACT_ATOMS: atom_id res chain seq x y z
N ILE A 1 83.71 -3.51 -6.70
CA ILE A 1 84.28 -4.80 -6.23
C ILE A 1 83.16 -5.42 -5.40
N MET A 2 82.38 -6.42 -5.82
CA MET A 2 82.72 -7.76 -6.30
C MET A 2 81.71 -8.24 -7.36
N LYS A 3 82.25 -8.78 -8.46
CA LYS A 3 81.48 -9.59 -9.42
C LYS A 3 81.17 -10.94 -8.75
N TRP A 4 79.90 -11.22 -8.48
CA TRP A 4 79.50 -12.59 -8.17
C TRP A 4 79.55 -13.41 -9.46
N LYS A 5 80.51 -14.34 -9.49
CA LYS A 5 80.72 -15.28 -10.58
C LYS A 5 79.49 -16.16 -10.71
N ASN A 6 79.00 -16.30 -11.94
CA ASN A 6 78.08 -17.36 -12.33
C ASN A 6 78.65 -18.71 -11.87
N SER A 7 77.98 -19.33 -10.90
CA SER A 7 78.30 -20.69 -10.45
C SER A 7 77.83 -21.69 -11.52
N PRO A 8 78.54 -22.82 -11.77
CA PRO A 8 78.26 -23.73 -12.88
C PRO A 8 76.99 -24.59 -12.74
N LEU A 9 76.04 -24.22 -11.88
CA LEU A 9 74.74 -24.89 -11.79
C LEU A 9 73.75 -24.28 -12.80
N LYS A 10 74.11 -24.35 -14.08
CA LYS A 10 73.17 -24.06 -15.19
C LYS A 10 73.16 -25.15 -16.26
N LYS A 11 73.52 -26.38 -15.87
CA LYS A 11 73.40 -27.57 -16.71
C LYS A 11 73.01 -28.75 -15.83
N PHE A 12 71.70 -28.97 -15.70
CA PHE A 12 71.05 -30.27 -15.65
C PHE A 12 69.54 -29.99 -15.56
N GLN A 13 68.97 -29.53 -16.67
CA GLN A 13 67.52 -29.59 -16.89
C GLN A 13 67.20 -31.00 -17.37
N GLU A 14 67.25 -31.95 -16.44
CA GLU A 14 66.32 -33.06 -16.46
C GLU A 14 65.44 -32.84 -15.23
N GLU A 15 64.32 -32.17 -15.46
CA GLU A 15 63.33 -31.87 -14.44
C GLU A 15 62.52 -33.15 -14.16
N MET A 16 63.19 -34.12 -13.52
CA MET A 16 62.47 -35.20 -12.85
C MET A 16 61.59 -34.56 -11.78
N THR A 17 60.29 -34.75 -11.89
CA THR A 17 59.31 -34.22 -10.95
C THR A 17 59.58 -34.76 -9.55
N ALA A 18 59.20 -34.02 -8.50
CA ALA A 18 59.35 -34.48 -7.11
C ALA A 18 58.72 -35.89 -6.88
N LYS A 19 57.70 -36.24 -7.66
CA LYS A 19 57.05 -37.57 -7.68
C LYS A 19 57.93 -38.68 -8.26
N GLU A 20 58.82 -38.36 -9.19
CA GLU A 20 59.78 -39.30 -9.78
C GLU A 20 60.99 -39.49 -8.87
N LEU A 21 61.43 -38.43 -8.18
CA LEU A 21 62.51 -38.51 -7.20
C LEU A 21 62.16 -39.41 -6.00
N LEU A 22 60.89 -39.43 -5.57
CA LEU A 22 60.38 -40.32 -4.52
C LEU A 22 60.40 -41.82 -4.91
N LYS A 23 60.54 -42.15 -6.20
CA LYS A 23 60.58 -43.54 -6.71
C LYS A 23 62.00 -44.08 -6.90
N THR A 24 63.02 -43.26 -6.64
CA THR A 24 64.42 -43.65 -6.84
C THR A 24 64.83 -44.70 -5.81
N ASP A 25 65.39 -45.83 -6.26
CA ASP A 25 65.95 -46.86 -5.36
C ASP A 25 67.23 -46.32 -4.70
N ILE A 26 67.14 -46.07 -3.40
CA ILE A 26 68.21 -45.43 -2.61
C ILE A 26 69.32 -46.44 -2.25
N SER A 27 69.07 -47.75 -2.41
CA SER A 27 69.98 -48.80 -1.95
C SER A 27 71.30 -48.89 -2.72
N ASN A 28 71.38 -48.34 -3.95
CA ASN A 28 72.53 -48.46 -4.85
C ASN A 28 73.09 -47.10 -5.34
N ILE A 29 72.74 -45.98 -4.71
CA ILE A 29 73.22 -44.63 -5.11
C ILE A 29 74.38 -44.15 -4.23
N THR A 30 75.20 -43.25 -4.77
CA THR A 30 76.28 -42.60 -4.02
C THR A 30 75.73 -41.55 -3.05
N GLU A 31 76.47 -41.26 -1.97
CA GLU A 31 76.15 -40.19 -1.00
C GLU A 31 75.92 -38.83 -1.67
N GLN A 32 76.66 -38.52 -2.74
CA GLN A 32 76.50 -37.27 -3.49
C GLN A 32 75.17 -37.22 -4.25
N GLU A 33 74.76 -38.33 -4.86
CA GLU A 33 73.46 -38.45 -5.53
C GLU A 33 72.32 -38.37 -4.52
N PHE A 34 72.46 -39.03 -3.36
CA PHE A 34 71.48 -38.93 -2.26
C PHE A 34 71.29 -37.48 -1.79
N ARG A 35 72.37 -36.75 -1.52
CA ARG A 35 72.30 -35.32 -1.15
C ARG A 35 71.62 -34.48 -2.23
N THR A 36 71.90 -34.78 -3.50
CA THR A 36 71.28 -34.07 -4.63
C THR A 36 69.76 -34.32 -4.68
N VAL A 37 69.32 -35.56 -4.46
CA VAL A 37 67.90 -35.92 -4.39
C VAL A 37 67.21 -35.19 -3.22
N VAL A 38 67.81 -35.19 -2.03
CA VAL A 38 67.25 -34.50 -0.85
C VAL A 38 67.12 -32.99 -1.08
N ILE A 39 68.15 -32.34 -1.65
CA ILE A 39 68.11 -30.90 -1.96
C ILE A 39 67.00 -30.58 -2.97
N LYS A 40 66.85 -31.40 -4.02
CA LYS A 40 65.79 -31.23 -5.02
C LYS A 40 64.38 -31.39 -4.41
N LEU A 41 64.20 -32.35 -3.50
CA LEU A 41 62.93 -32.55 -2.79
C LEU A 41 62.58 -31.35 -1.89
N ILE A 42 63.55 -30.86 -1.09
CA ILE A 42 63.36 -29.70 -0.22
C ILE A 42 63.01 -28.45 -1.05
N ALA A 43 63.76 -28.17 -2.12
CA ALA A 43 63.49 -27.04 -3.00
C ALA A 43 62.10 -27.13 -3.66
N GLY A 44 61.65 -28.34 -4.01
CA GLY A 44 60.31 -28.59 -4.52
C GLY A 44 59.21 -28.30 -3.49
N LEU A 45 59.43 -28.69 -2.23
CA LEU A 45 58.52 -28.36 -1.12
C LEU A 45 58.48 -26.87 -0.84
N GLU A 46 59.64 -26.19 -0.79
CA GLU A 46 59.74 -24.74 -0.60
C GLU A 46 58.95 -23.99 -1.68
N LYS A 47 59.11 -24.38 -2.95
CA LYS A 47 58.33 -23.80 -4.06
C LYS A 47 56.83 -24.05 -3.92
N GLY A 48 56.42 -25.28 -3.59
CA GLY A 48 55.00 -25.59 -3.38
C GLY A 48 54.39 -24.83 -2.21
N MET A 49 55.14 -24.62 -1.13
CA MET A 49 54.73 -23.80 0.00
C MET A 49 54.58 -22.33 -0.38
N GLU A 50 55.48 -21.80 -1.21
CA GLU A 50 55.39 -20.45 -1.76
C GLU A 50 54.12 -20.27 -2.60
N ASP A 51 53.86 -21.17 -3.54
CA ASP A 51 52.69 -21.13 -4.42
C ASP A 51 51.37 -21.17 -3.61
N ILE A 52 51.32 -22.01 -2.57
CA ILE A 52 50.18 -22.07 -1.63
C ILE A 52 50.03 -20.77 -0.86
N ARG A 53 51.14 -20.21 -0.37
CA ARG A 53 51.14 -18.95 0.39
C ARG A 53 50.61 -17.79 -0.45
N GLU A 54 51.06 -17.66 -1.69
CA GLU A 54 50.56 -16.65 -2.63
C GLU A 54 49.06 -16.85 -2.94
N THR A 55 48.64 -18.11 -3.14
CA THR A 55 47.23 -18.46 -3.37
C THR A 55 46.35 -18.12 -2.16
N ILE A 56 46.82 -18.35 -0.93
CA ILE A 56 46.08 -17.99 0.29
C ILE A 56 46.01 -16.47 0.44
N ALA A 57 47.13 -15.76 0.20
CA ALA A 57 47.19 -14.30 0.33
C ALA A 57 46.22 -13.61 -0.64
N THR A 58 46.22 -14.03 -1.91
CA THR A 58 45.31 -13.52 -2.95
C THR A 58 43.85 -13.75 -2.59
N LYS A 59 43.45 -14.99 -2.27
CA LYS A 59 42.08 -15.32 -1.84
C LYS A 59 41.66 -14.58 -0.58
N THR A 60 42.56 -14.36 0.36
CA THR A 60 42.27 -13.61 1.59
C THR A 60 41.93 -12.16 1.29
N ILE A 61 42.65 -11.53 0.36
CA ILE A 61 42.37 -10.15 -0.08
C ILE A 61 41.02 -10.08 -0.81
N GLU A 62 40.74 -11.03 -1.72
CA GLU A 62 39.46 -11.10 -2.44
C GLU A 62 38.27 -11.23 -1.48
N LEU A 63 38.34 -12.17 -0.53
CA LEU A 63 37.30 -12.36 0.49
C LEU A 63 37.11 -11.13 1.36
N LYS A 64 38.20 -10.45 1.74
CA LYS A 64 38.13 -9.23 2.54
C LYS A 64 37.40 -8.10 1.78
N ASN A 65 37.69 -7.94 0.50
CA ASN A 65 37.05 -6.93 -0.34
C ASN A 65 35.57 -7.23 -0.51
N SER A 66 35.22 -8.48 -0.86
CA SER A 66 33.83 -8.92 -0.99
C SER A 66 33.04 -8.74 0.31
N CYS A 67 33.64 -9.08 1.46
CA CYS A 67 33.02 -8.84 2.77
C CYS A 67 32.78 -7.35 3.05
N GLY A 68 33.69 -6.47 2.61
CA GLY A 68 33.53 -5.02 2.68
C GLY A 68 32.35 -4.52 1.84
N GLU A 69 32.21 -5.00 0.61
CA GLU A 69 31.09 -4.67 -0.27
C GLU A 69 29.75 -5.12 0.31
N LEU A 70 29.69 -6.36 0.82
CA LEU A 70 28.50 -6.90 1.48
C LEU A 70 28.12 -6.07 2.72
N LYS A 71 29.10 -5.65 3.53
CA LYS A 71 28.85 -4.80 4.68
C LYS A 71 28.24 -3.45 4.29
N ASN A 72 28.75 -2.83 3.22
CA ASN A 72 28.20 -1.57 2.71
C ASN A 72 26.77 -1.76 2.20
N ALA A 73 26.51 -2.82 1.43
CA ALA A 73 25.17 -3.14 0.94
C ALA A 73 24.17 -3.36 2.08
N ILE A 74 24.57 -4.08 3.14
CA ILE A 74 23.74 -4.30 4.33
C ILE A 74 23.40 -2.96 5.02
N ASN A 75 24.38 -2.07 5.17
CA ASN A 75 24.15 -0.75 5.78
C ASN A 75 23.20 0.11 4.93
N GLU A 76 23.34 0.10 3.61
CA GLU A 76 22.41 0.82 2.72
C GLU A 76 20.98 0.27 2.81
N MET A 77 20.83 -1.06 2.87
CA MET A 77 19.54 -1.71 3.07
C MET A 77 18.92 -1.33 4.41
N HIS A 78 19.72 -1.32 5.48
CA HIS A 78 19.27 -0.93 6.81
C HIS A 78 18.73 0.51 6.83
N ASN A 79 19.49 1.46 6.27
CA ASN A 79 19.05 2.86 6.18
C ASN A 79 17.76 3.03 5.38
N LYS A 80 17.61 2.29 4.26
CA LYS A 80 16.37 2.30 3.46
C LYS A 80 15.19 1.73 4.25
N MET A 81 15.42 0.69 5.04
CA MET A 81 14.41 0.10 5.90
C MET A 81 13.97 1.07 7.00
N GLU A 82 14.89 1.77 7.65
CA GLU A 82 14.56 2.81 8.64
C GLU A 82 13.73 3.94 8.03
N MET A 83 14.11 4.43 6.85
CA MET A 83 13.31 5.43 6.13
C MET A 83 11.90 4.93 5.80
N SER A 84 11.78 3.67 5.35
CA SER A 84 10.49 3.06 5.06
C SER A 84 9.63 2.93 6.31
N ASN A 85 10.21 2.56 7.45
CA ASN A 85 9.48 2.47 8.71
C ASN A 85 8.93 3.83 9.15
N ALA A 86 9.75 4.90 9.09
CA ALA A 86 9.29 6.24 9.41
C ALA A 86 8.14 6.71 8.49
N TRP A 87 8.19 6.34 7.20
CA TRP A 87 7.10 6.63 6.27
C TRP A 87 5.82 5.86 6.58
N ILE A 88 5.95 4.60 7.00
CA ILE A 88 4.80 3.77 7.43
C ILE A 88 4.17 4.38 8.69
N GLU A 89 4.95 4.72 9.71
CA GLU A 89 4.45 5.34 10.95
C GLU A 89 3.69 6.64 10.67
N GLU A 90 4.22 7.49 9.77
CA GLU A 90 3.55 8.73 9.37
C GLU A 90 2.26 8.46 8.58
N ALA A 91 2.24 7.43 7.71
CA ALA A 91 1.04 7.04 6.98
C ALA A 91 -0.04 6.49 7.92
N GLU A 92 0.33 5.66 8.89
CA GLU A 92 -0.58 5.12 9.91
C GLU A 92 -1.20 6.25 10.74
N ARG A 93 -0.38 7.21 11.19
CA ARG A 93 -0.85 8.40 11.92
C ARG A 93 -1.88 9.20 11.10
N ARG A 94 -1.60 9.43 9.82
CA ARG A 94 -2.51 10.16 8.92
C ARG A 94 -3.81 9.39 8.65
N ILE A 95 -3.74 8.08 8.53
CA ILE A 95 -4.93 7.22 8.38
C ILE A 95 -5.79 7.33 9.64
N GLY A 96 -5.20 7.22 10.83
CA GLY A 96 -5.93 7.39 12.09
C GLY A 96 -6.66 8.73 12.19
N GLU A 97 -6.00 9.84 11.85
CA GLU A 97 -6.67 11.15 11.83
C GLU A 97 -7.85 11.23 10.84
N LEU A 98 -7.78 10.52 9.72
CA LEU A 98 -8.85 10.48 8.72
C LEU A 98 -10.00 9.60 9.18
N GLU A 99 -9.72 8.50 9.87
CA GLU A 99 -10.73 7.62 10.47
C GLU A 99 -11.55 8.37 11.52
N ASP A 100 -10.89 9.13 12.40
CA ASP A 100 -11.56 9.96 13.41
C ASP A 100 -12.49 11.01 12.76
N LYS A 101 -11.98 11.75 11.77
CA LYS A 101 -12.76 12.74 11.01
C LYS A 101 -13.93 12.11 10.26
N PHE A 102 -13.76 10.89 9.77
CA PHE A 102 -14.81 10.16 9.08
C PHE A 102 -15.94 9.77 10.04
N LEU A 103 -15.60 9.26 11.23
CA LEU A 103 -16.57 8.93 12.28
C LEU A 103 -17.36 10.17 12.72
N GLU A 104 -16.70 11.31 12.93
CA GLU A 104 -17.35 12.57 13.27
C GLU A 104 -18.36 13.01 12.19
N LYS A 105 -17.95 12.95 10.91
CA LYS A 105 -18.83 13.27 9.78
C LYS A 105 -20.04 12.35 9.69
N GLU A 106 -19.85 11.06 9.97
CA GLU A 106 -20.93 10.09 9.93
C GLU A 106 -21.94 10.30 11.06
N GLU A 107 -21.48 10.66 12.25
CA GLU A 107 -22.36 11.06 13.35
C GLU A 107 -23.13 12.35 13.03
N ALA A 108 -22.45 13.37 12.48
CA ALA A 108 -23.07 14.61 12.06
C ALA A 108 -24.11 14.39 10.95
N LYS A 109 -23.85 13.46 10.01
CA LYS A 109 -24.81 13.05 8.98
C LYS A 109 -26.04 12.39 9.61
N LYS A 110 -25.86 11.43 10.51
CA LYS A 110 -26.98 10.78 11.23
C LYS A 110 -27.84 11.80 11.98
N LYS A 111 -27.24 12.81 12.62
CA LYS A 111 -27.97 13.90 13.29
C LYS A 111 -28.80 14.72 12.28
N ARG A 112 -28.21 15.10 11.14
CA ARG A 112 -28.93 15.82 10.07
C ARG A 112 -30.06 15.00 9.48
N ASP A 113 -29.86 13.71 9.24
CA ASP A 113 -30.90 12.83 8.70
C ASP A 113 -32.11 12.73 9.63
N LYS A 114 -31.89 12.63 10.95
CA LYS A 114 -32.97 12.69 11.95
C LYS A 114 -33.74 14.00 11.90
N LEU A 115 -33.04 15.14 11.82
CA LEU A 115 -33.68 16.45 11.70
C LEU A 115 -34.51 16.56 10.42
N ILE A 116 -33.99 16.09 9.29
CA ILE A 116 -34.72 16.08 8.01
C ILE A 116 -35.99 15.24 8.13
N GLN A 117 -35.91 14.05 8.73
CA GLN A 117 -37.09 13.20 8.95
C GLN A 117 -38.14 13.89 9.83
N GLU A 118 -37.70 14.56 10.90
CA GLU A 118 -38.59 15.30 11.79
C GLU A 118 -39.26 16.48 11.09
N HIS A 119 -38.50 17.28 10.33
CA HIS A 119 -39.02 18.37 9.53
C HIS A 119 -40.01 17.88 8.48
N LYS A 120 -39.71 16.77 7.79
CA LYS A 120 -40.63 16.15 6.83
C LYS A 120 -41.94 15.72 7.47
N ARG A 121 -41.89 15.17 8.69
CA ARG A 121 -43.10 14.84 9.47
C ARG A 121 -43.88 16.11 9.80
N ARG A 122 -43.23 17.14 10.35
CA ARG A 122 -43.87 18.42 10.71
C ARG A 122 -44.52 19.12 9.50
N VAL A 123 -43.87 19.10 8.33
CA VAL A 123 -44.45 19.66 7.09
C VAL A 123 -45.72 18.93 6.69
N ARG A 124 -45.76 17.59 6.81
CA ARG A 124 -47.00 16.83 6.55
C ARG A 124 -48.10 17.22 7.52
N GLU A 125 -47.81 17.25 8.82
CA GLU A 125 -48.78 17.63 9.86
C GLU A 125 -49.34 19.05 9.65
N LEU A 126 -48.48 20.01 9.31
CA LEU A 126 -48.93 21.37 8.98
C LEU A 126 -49.79 21.39 7.72
N ASN A 127 -49.39 20.68 6.67
CA ASN A 127 -50.18 20.60 5.45
C ASN A 127 -51.55 19.97 5.70
N ASP A 128 -51.63 18.94 6.53
CA ASP A 128 -52.87 18.26 6.89
C ASP A 128 -53.76 19.18 7.75
N THR A 129 -53.15 19.97 8.63
CA THR A 129 -53.85 20.98 9.45
C THR A 129 -54.43 22.10 8.59
N ILE A 130 -53.65 22.63 7.63
CA ILE A 130 -54.10 23.67 6.69
C ILE A 130 -55.25 23.15 5.82
N LYS A 131 -55.26 21.86 5.48
CA LYS A 131 -56.28 21.25 4.63
C LYS A 131 -57.47 20.68 5.41
N GLN A 132 -57.48 20.77 6.74
CA GLN A 132 -58.48 20.12 7.59
C GLN A 132 -59.92 20.53 7.26
N ASN A 133 -60.13 21.80 6.88
CA ASN A 133 -61.45 22.34 6.54
C ASN A 133 -61.73 22.36 5.03
N ASN A 134 -60.80 21.85 4.21
CA ASN A 134 -60.94 21.89 2.75
C ASN A 134 -61.79 20.71 2.26
N ILE A 135 -62.78 20.99 1.42
CA ILE A 135 -63.63 19.96 0.79
C ILE A 135 -63.23 19.86 -0.69
N HIS A 136 -63.05 18.62 -1.20
CA HIS A 136 -62.87 18.38 -2.63
C HIS A 136 -64.17 17.87 -3.24
N ILE A 137 -64.66 18.58 -4.25
CA ILE A 137 -65.83 18.19 -5.04
C ILE A 137 -65.33 17.76 -6.42
N ILE A 138 -65.77 16.57 -6.86
CA ILE A 138 -65.33 15.95 -8.11
C ILE A 138 -66.55 15.74 -9.00
N GLY A 139 -66.36 15.78 -10.32
CA GLY A 139 -67.41 15.49 -11.31
C GLY A 139 -68.21 16.71 -11.76
N ILE A 140 -67.78 17.92 -11.38
CA ILE A 140 -68.36 19.19 -11.84
C ILE A 140 -67.83 19.50 -13.26
N PRO A 141 -68.67 19.66 -14.30
CA PRO A 141 -68.23 20.11 -15.62
C PRO A 141 -67.56 21.50 -15.58
N GLU A 142 -66.64 21.78 -16.47
CA GLU A 142 -65.97 23.10 -16.51
C GLU A 142 -66.94 24.22 -16.93
N GLU A 143 -67.88 23.91 -17.81
CA GLU A 143 -68.88 24.86 -18.28
C GLU A 143 -69.86 25.31 -17.19
N GLU A 144 -70.04 24.49 -16.15
CA GLU A 144 -70.97 24.79 -15.05
C GLU A 144 -70.53 26.01 -14.24
N GLU A 145 -69.23 26.30 -14.21
CA GLU A 145 -68.68 27.49 -13.54
C GLU A 145 -68.88 28.77 -14.38
N ARG A 146 -69.22 28.65 -15.67
CA ARG A 146 -69.31 29.76 -16.61
C ARG A 146 -70.53 30.63 -16.31
N GLY A 147 -70.31 31.72 -15.58
CA GLY A 147 -71.30 32.77 -15.30
C GLY A 147 -71.58 32.98 -13.81
N LYS A 148 -71.58 31.90 -13.02
CA LYS A 148 -71.81 31.92 -11.56
C LYS A 148 -70.53 31.71 -10.71
N GLY A 149 -69.41 31.32 -11.34
CA GLY A 149 -68.14 31.08 -10.66
C GLY A 149 -68.12 29.78 -9.85
N THR A 150 -66.95 29.43 -9.31
CA THR A 150 -66.72 28.23 -8.48
C THR A 150 -67.54 28.24 -7.19
N GLU A 151 -67.70 29.40 -6.56
CA GLU A 151 -68.48 29.57 -5.33
C GLU A 151 -69.99 29.40 -5.59
N GLY A 152 -70.52 30.02 -6.65
CA GLY A 152 -71.94 29.86 -7.00
C GLY A 152 -72.30 28.43 -7.42
N VAL A 153 -71.37 27.67 -8.01
CA VAL A 153 -71.56 26.23 -8.23
C VAL A 153 -71.62 25.47 -6.90
N LEU A 154 -70.76 25.81 -5.94
CA LEU A 154 -70.74 25.17 -4.62
C LEU A 154 -72.04 25.42 -3.85
N GLU A 155 -72.55 26.65 -3.85
CA GLU A 155 -73.83 27.01 -3.23
C GLU A 155 -74.99 26.19 -3.81
N GLN A 156 -75.06 26.07 -5.15
CA GLN A 156 -76.08 25.24 -5.80
C GLN A 156 -75.96 23.77 -5.39
N VAL A 157 -74.75 23.22 -5.35
CA VAL A 157 -74.53 21.82 -4.94
C VAL A 157 -75.00 21.59 -3.49
N ILE A 158 -74.74 22.54 -2.58
CA ILE A 158 -75.19 22.46 -1.19
C ILE A 158 -76.72 22.54 -1.10
N ALA A 159 -77.35 23.50 -1.80
CA ALA A 159 -78.79 23.68 -1.80
C ALA A 159 -79.54 22.44 -2.35
N GLU A 160 -79.01 21.82 -3.40
CA GLU A 160 -79.60 20.62 -4.02
C GLU A 160 -79.43 19.36 -3.16
N ASN A 161 -78.26 19.17 -2.53
CA ASN A 161 -77.94 17.90 -1.86
C ASN A 161 -78.13 17.94 -0.33
N VAL A 162 -77.90 19.08 0.31
CA VAL A 162 -77.93 19.23 1.79
C VAL A 162 -78.69 20.49 2.22
N PRO A 163 -79.99 20.64 1.87
CA PRO A 163 -80.77 21.85 2.10
C PRO A 163 -80.97 22.23 3.58
N ASN A 164 -80.65 21.30 4.50
CA ASN A 164 -80.71 21.53 5.94
C ASN A 164 -79.45 22.23 6.49
N LEU A 165 -78.37 22.31 5.70
CA LEU A 165 -77.11 22.94 6.08
C LEU A 165 -77.23 24.46 6.04
N GLU A 166 -77.82 25.01 4.96
CA GLU A 166 -78.07 26.45 4.80
C GLU A 166 -78.96 27.05 5.90
N LYS A 167 -79.88 26.27 6.47
CA LYS A 167 -80.85 26.75 7.48
C LYS A 167 -80.33 26.71 8.91
N LYS A 168 -79.20 26.05 9.17
CA LYS A 168 -78.73 25.74 10.53
C LYS A 168 -77.40 26.37 10.92
N THR A 169 -76.62 26.85 9.96
CA THR A 169 -75.26 27.36 10.22
C THR A 169 -74.90 28.54 9.33
N ASP A 170 -74.24 29.54 9.92
CA ASP A 170 -73.56 30.63 9.21
C ASP A 170 -72.33 30.06 8.47
N THR A 171 -72.59 29.44 7.32
CA THR A 171 -71.56 28.72 6.56
C THR A 171 -70.81 29.74 5.70
N GLU A 172 -69.56 30.05 6.05
CA GLU A 172 -68.73 31.02 5.34
C GLU A 172 -67.70 30.29 4.46
N ILE A 173 -67.71 30.57 3.16
CA ILE A 173 -66.73 30.05 2.21
C ILE A 173 -65.55 31.02 2.17
N GLN A 174 -64.36 30.57 2.57
CA GLN A 174 -63.16 31.42 2.53
C GLN A 174 -62.58 31.56 1.12
N GLU A 175 -62.54 30.45 0.37
CA GLU A 175 -62.04 30.42 -1.01
C GLU A 175 -62.61 29.19 -1.72
N ALA A 176 -63.08 29.36 -2.94
CA ALA A 176 -63.47 28.28 -3.84
C ALA A 176 -62.69 28.40 -5.14
N GLN A 177 -61.88 27.39 -5.47
CA GLN A 177 -61.06 27.39 -6.67
C GLN A 177 -60.96 25.99 -7.27
N ARG A 178 -60.90 25.96 -8.61
CA ARG A 178 -60.63 24.73 -9.33
C ARG A 178 -59.17 24.34 -9.14
N LYS A 179 -58.93 23.06 -8.82
CA LYS A 179 -57.56 22.55 -8.77
C LYS A 179 -57.05 22.35 -10.21
N PRO A 180 -55.82 22.80 -10.52
CA PRO A 180 -55.19 22.53 -11.81
C PRO A 180 -55.04 21.04 -12.10
#